data_AF-A0AAW1NWQ8-F1
#
_entry.id   AF-A0AAW1NWQ8-F1
#
_cell.length_a   1.000
_cell.length_b   1.000
_cell.length_c   1.000
_cell.angle_alpha   90.00
_cell.angle_beta   90.00
_cell.angle_gamma   90.00
#
_symmetry.space_group_name_H-M   'P 1'
#
loop_
_entity.id
_entity.type
_entity.pdbx_description
1 polymer ?
#
loop_
_entity_poly.entity_id
_entity_poly.type
_entity_poly.pdbx_seq_one_letter_code
_entity_poly.pdbx_strand_id
1 'polypeptide(L)'
;MPVAVETSLTPGAIFQRDFRTRGQQTVDGRPLRILQWNIERGYQLQRIISELKAADADIIALQEIDIGNERSDKYDTGVEIATQLCLNYAFLCEFEELHSPQRSADAQGGGVHGNAILSKFDISNVRAIEHR
;
A
#
# COMPACT_ATOMS: atom_id res chain seq x y z
N MET A 1 8.36 2.71 -14.20
CA MET A 1 8.06 4.15 -14.19
C MET A 1 7.08 4.37 -13.05
N PRO A 2 7.40 5.18 -12.04
CA PRO A 2 6.51 5.43 -10.92
C PRO A 2 5.19 6.05 -11.41
N VAL A 3 4.08 5.64 -10.80
CA VAL A 3 2.73 6.12 -11.12
C VAL A 3 2.50 7.45 -10.39
N ALA A 4 1.99 8.47 -11.08
CA ALA A 4 1.64 9.74 -10.47
C ALA A 4 0.53 9.56 -9.42
N VAL A 5 0.69 10.20 -8.26
CA VAL A 5 -0.24 10.15 -7.12
C VAL A 5 -1.60 10.71 -7.50
N GLU A 6 -2.68 10.01 -7.13
CA GLU A 6 -4.05 10.50 -7.26
C GLU A 6 -4.28 11.63 -6.25
N THR A 7 -4.53 12.84 -6.75
CA THR A 7 -4.37 14.13 -6.03
C THR A 7 -5.48 14.47 -5.02
N SER A 8 -6.17 13.50 -4.42
CA SER A 8 -7.24 13.80 -3.44
C SER A 8 -7.47 12.74 -2.34
N LEU A 9 -6.40 12.15 -1.79
CA LEU A 9 -6.54 11.31 -0.59
C LEU A 9 -6.59 12.20 0.65
N THR A 10 -7.64 12.03 1.46
CA THR A 10 -7.85 12.71 2.75
C THR A 10 -8.09 11.66 3.83
N PRO A 11 -7.92 11.97 5.13
CA PRO A 11 -8.15 11.00 6.21
C PRO A 11 -9.52 10.31 6.09
N GLY A 12 -9.53 8.97 6.13
CA GLY A 12 -10.71 8.15 5.94
C GLY A 12 -11.04 7.81 4.48
N ALA A 13 -10.39 8.45 3.50
CA ALA A 13 -10.56 8.11 2.09
C ALA A 13 -10.00 6.72 1.77
N ILE A 14 -10.72 5.99 0.93
CA ILE A 14 -10.32 4.68 0.43
C ILE A 14 -9.96 4.82 -1.03
N PHE A 15 -8.80 4.28 -1.42
CA PHE A 15 -8.39 4.10 -2.81
C PHE A 15 -8.31 2.62 -3.12
N GLN A 16 -8.84 2.20 -4.26
CA GLN A 16 -8.78 0.81 -4.68
C GLN A 16 -8.45 0.71 -6.16
N ARG A 17 -7.55 -0.19 -6.51
CA ARG A 17 -7.19 -0.50 -7.89
C ARG A 17 -6.72 -1.94 -8.04
N ASP A 18 -7.11 -2.57 -9.14
CA ASP A 18 -6.64 -3.91 -9.49
C ASP A 18 -5.38 -3.82 -10.37
N PHE A 19 -4.26 -4.34 -9.87
CA PHE A 19 -2.98 -4.42 -10.61
C PHE A 19 -2.66 -5.84 -11.09
N ARG A 20 -3.57 -6.81 -10.90
CA ARG A 20 -3.40 -8.17 -11.46
C ARG A 20 -3.50 -8.14 -12.98
N THR A 21 -2.76 -9.04 -13.64
CA THR A 21 -3.00 -9.34 -15.05
C THR A 21 -4.26 -10.20 -15.18
N ARG A 22 -5.10 -9.93 -16.20
CA ARG A 22 -6.31 -10.73 -16.44
C ARG A 22 -5.91 -12.19 -16.70
N GLY A 23 -6.41 -13.12 -15.89
CA GLY A 23 -6.22 -14.56 -16.09
C GLY A 23 -5.79 -15.40 -14.89
N GLN A 24 -5.69 -14.84 -13.68
CA GLN A 24 -5.28 -15.61 -12.50
C GLN A 24 -6.33 -15.59 -11.39
N GLN A 25 -7.26 -16.53 -11.46
CA GLN A 25 -7.98 -17.00 -10.28
C GLN A 25 -8.05 -18.53 -10.35
N THR A 26 -7.02 -19.18 -9.81
CA THR A 26 -7.09 -20.61 -9.50
C THR A 26 -7.11 -20.73 -7.99
N VAL A 27 -8.28 -21.05 -7.43
CA VAL A 27 -8.39 -21.50 -6.04
C VAL A 27 -8.01 -22.97 -6.05
N ASP A 28 -6.73 -23.25 -5.89
CA ASP A 28 -6.28 -24.59 -5.52
C ASP A 28 -6.60 -24.77 -4.03
N GLY A 29 -7.20 -25.89 -3.63
CA GLY A 29 -7.71 -26.11 -2.26
C GLY A 29 -6.64 -26.17 -1.15
N ARG A 30 -5.49 -25.52 -1.33
CA ARG A 30 -4.42 -25.38 -0.34
C ARG A 30 -4.79 -24.36 0.74
N PRO A 31 -4.09 -24.38 1.89
CA PRO A 31 -4.23 -23.35 2.92
C PRO A 31 -3.94 -21.94 2.39
N LEU A 32 -4.72 -20.98 2.89
CA LEU A 32 -4.56 -19.55 2.62
C LEU A 32 -3.34 -19.01 3.39
N ARG A 33 -2.44 -18.31 2.69
CA ARG A 33 -1.31 -17.62 3.30
C ARG A 33 -1.61 -16.13 3.47
N ILE A 34 -1.52 -15.66 4.70
CA ILE A 34 -1.74 -14.25 5.04
C ILE A 34 -0.46 -13.70 5.68
N LEU A 35 -0.02 -12.54 5.22
CA LEU A 35 1.13 -11.82 5.77
C LEU A 35 0.67 -10.46 6.29
N GLN A 36 1.22 -10.03 7.43
CA GLN A 36 1.07 -8.68 7.94
C GLN A 36 2.44 -8.07 8.23
N TRP A 37 2.66 -6.82 7.81
CA TRP A 37 3.93 -6.14 8.04
C TRP A 37 3.79 -4.62 8.02
N ASN A 38 4.30 -3.96 9.07
CA ASN A 38 4.61 -2.54 9.05
C ASN A 38 5.93 -2.32 8.30
N ILE A 39 5.87 -1.61 7.17
CA ILE A 39 7.00 -1.46 6.25
C ILE A 39 7.82 -0.18 6.44
N GLU A 40 7.58 0.56 7.53
CA GLU A 40 8.33 1.76 7.90
C GLU A 40 8.42 2.77 6.72
N ARG A 41 7.26 3.21 6.22
CA ARG A 41 7.12 4.16 5.10
C ARG A 41 7.74 3.72 3.78
N GLY A 42 8.20 2.47 3.69
CA GLY A 42 8.85 1.97 2.48
C GLY A 42 10.28 2.49 2.27
N TYR A 43 11.02 2.90 3.31
CA TYR A 43 12.41 3.38 3.14
C TYR A 43 13.33 2.43 2.36
N GLN A 44 13.09 1.12 2.46
CA GLN A 44 13.80 0.10 1.70
C GLN A 44 12.90 -0.57 0.66
N LEU A 45 12.09 0.21 -0.07
CA LEU A 45 10.99 -0.25 -0.92
C LEU A 45 11.34 -1.48 -1.79
N GLN A 46 12.48 -1.46 -2.48
CA GLN A 46 12.89 -2.57 -3.35
C GLN A 46 13.23 -3.86 -2.58
N ARG A 47 13.80 -3.74 -1.38
CA ARG A 47 14.05 -4.90 -0.50
C ARG A 47 12.73 -5.44 0.05
N ILE A 48 11.84 -4.55 0.50
CA ILE A 48 10.49 -4.91 0.95
C ILE A 48 9.75 -5.68 -0.16
N ILE A 49 9.76 -5.17 -1.39
CA ILE A 49 9.15 -5.84 -2.55
C ILE A 49 9.77 -7.23 -2.78
N SER A 50 11.09 -7.35 -2.68
CA SER A 50 11.78 -8.63 -2.82
C SER A 50 11.34 -9.65 -1.77
N GLU A 51 11.25 -9.23 -0.50
CA GLU A 51 10.79 -10.09 0.61
C GLU A 51 9.31 -10.50 0.42
N LEU A 52 8.46 -9.56 0.05
CA LEU A 52 7.03 -9.84 -0.20
C LEU A 52 6.84 -10.80 -1.38
N LYS A 53 7.63 -10.66 -2.46
CA LYS A 53 7.66 -11.61 -3.58
C LYS A 53 8.09 -13.01 -3.13
N ALA A 54 9.12 -13.10 -2.29
CA ALA A 54 9.62 -14.38 -1.78
C ALA A 54 8.62 -15.07 -0.84
N ALA A 55 7.90 -14.30 -0.02
CA ALA A 55 6.87 -14.82 0.87
C ALA A 55 5.66 -15.39 0.11
N ASP A 56 5.34 -14.80 -1.06
CA ASP A 56 4.27 -15.24 -1.97
C ASP A 56 2.91 -15.41 -1.26
N ALA A 57 2.61 -14.54 -0.31
CA ALA A 57 1.34 -14.56 0.42
C ALA A 57 0.14 -14.29 -0.52
N ASP A 58 -1.04 -14.81 -0.14
CA ASP A 58 -2.27 -14.66 -0.92
C ASP A 58 -3.01 -13.38 -0.56
N ILE A 59 -2.88 -12.96 0.70
CA ILE A 59 -3.37 -11.70 1.24
C ILE A 59 -2.23 -11.06 2.04
N ILE A 60 -2.01 -9.77 1.84
CA ILE A 60 -0.98 -9.00 2.52
C ILE A 60 -1.64 -7.78 3.16
N ALA A 61 -1.44 -7.58 4.46
CA ALA A 61 -1.86 -6.38 5.19
C ALA A 61 -0.62 -5.54 5.54
N LEU A 62 -0.50 -4.37 4.95
CA LEU A 62 0.63 -3.47 5.19
C LEU A 62 0.21 -2.25 6.00
N GLN A 63 1.05 -1.89 6.96
CA GLN A 63 0.99 -0.64 7.72
C GLN A 63 2.13 0.26 7.30
N GLU A 64 1.94 1.55 7.53
CA GLU A 64 2.89 2.61 7.17
C GLU A 64 3.18 2.68 5.66
N ILE A 65 2.11 2.65 4.86
CA ILE A 65 2.20 3.01 3.44
C ILE A 65 2.32 4.53 3.34
N ASP A 66 3.33 4.98 2.60
CA ASP A 66 3.60 6.38 2.33
C ASP A 66 3.18 6.72 0.89
N ILE A 67 2.41 7.80 0.71
CA ILE A 67 1.93 8.27 -0.60
C ILE A 67 2.20 9.77 -0.72
N GLY A 68 3.05 10.16 -1.67
CA GLY A 68 3.24 11.58 -2.02
C GLY A 68 4.07 12.39 -1.02
N ASN A 69 4.57 11.79 0.05
CA ASN A 69 5.47 12.46 1.00
C ASN A 69 6.84 12.71 0.40
N GLU A 70 7.51 13.79 0.81
CA GLU A 70 8.83 14.14 0.28
C GLU A 70 9.88 13.10 0.64
N ARG A 71 9.80 12.48 1.82
CA ARG A 71 10.70 11.40 2.24
C ARG A 71 10.62 10.14 1.37
N SER A 72 9.53 9.96 0.63
CA SER A 72 9.33 8.88 -0.32
C SER A 72 9.52 9.34 -1.77
N ASP A 73 10.23 10.46 -1.99
CA ASP A 73 10.39 11.10 -3.30
C ASP A 73 9.05 11.41 -3.99
N LYS A 74 8.00 11.63 -3.19
CA LYS A 74 6.61 11.85 -3.62
C LYS A 74 6.00 10.66 -4.37
N TYR A 75 6.51 9.46 -4.18
CA TYR A 75 5.95 8.24 -4.75
C TYR A 75 4.82 7.66 -3.90
N ASP A 76 3.99 6.85 -4.55
CA ASP A 76 3.06 5.94 -3.91
C ASP A 76 3.73 4.58 -3.72
N THR A 77 4.19 4.32 -2.49
CA THR A 77 4.88 3.09 -2.14
C THR A 77 3.97 1.85 -2.26
N GLY A 78 2.68 2.00 -1.96
CA GLY A 78 1.71 0.91 -2.01
C GLY A 78 1.38 0.50 -3.44
N VAL A 79 1.20 1.46 -4.35
CA VAL A 79 0.99 1.21 -5.79
C VAL A 79 2.21 0.54 -6.42
N GLU A 80 3.42 0.94 -6.06
CA GLU A 80 4.63 0.26 -6.55
C GLU A 80 4.65 -1.20 -6.09
N ILE A 81 4.37 -1.48 -4.81
CA ILE A 81 4.28 -2.84 -4.29
C ILE A 81 3.20 -3.64 -5.04
N ALA A 82 1.98 -3.10 -5.15
CA ALA A 82 0.86 -3.77 -5.81
C ALA A 82 1.15 -4.08 -7.30
N THR A 83 1.78 -3.14 -8.00
CA THR A 83 2.18 -3.30 -9.39
C THR A 83 3.24 -4.39 -9.53
N GLN A 84 4.27 -4.37 -8.68
CA GLN A 84 5.39 -5.31 -8.74
C GLN A 84 4.99 -6.75 -8.38
N LEU A 85 3.99 -6.92 -7.53
CA LEU A 85 3.48 -8.22 -7.11
C LEU A 85 2.25 -8.68 -7.94
N CYS A 86 1.74 -7.84 -8.84
CA CYS A 86 0.51 -8.07 -9.60
C CYS A 86 -0.66 -8.43 -8.66
N LEU A 87 -0.99 -7.56 -7.70
CA LEU A 87 -2.06 -7.79 -6.72
C LEU A 87 -3.20 -6.76 -6.84
N ASN A 88 -4.40 -7.16 -6.44
CA ASN A 88 -5.47 -6.21 -6.15
C ASN A 88 -5.08 -5.41 -4.91
N TYR A 89 -5.37 -4.11 -4.88
CA TYR A 89 -4.88 -3.18 -3.86
C TYR A 89 -6.02 -2.31 -3.34
N ALA A 90 -6.15 -2.25 -2.02
CA ALA A 90 -7.04 -1.33 -1.33
C ALA A 90 -6.26 -0.60 -0.23
N PHE A 91 -6.23 0.72 -0.31
CA PHE A 91 -5.61 1.64 0.64
C PHE A 91 -6.66 2.40 1.43
N LEU A 92 -6.39 2.62 2.71
CA LEU A 92 -7.10 3.54 3.57
C LEU A 92 -6.13 4.62 4.04
N CYS A 93 -6.44 5.88 3.73
CA CYS A 93 -5.73 7.03 4.27
C CYS A 93 -6.04 7.16 5.77
N GLU A 94 -5.01 7.09 6.61
CA GLU A 94 -5.16 7.26 8.06
C GLU A 94 -5.03 8.73 8.45
N PHE A 95 -3.98 9.40 7.96
CA PHE A 95 -3.75 10.82 8.23
C PHE A 95 -2.94 11.50 7.12
N GLU A 96 -3.02 12.83 7.10
CA GLU A 96 -2.17 13.70 6.31
C GLU A 96 -0.84 13.92 7.03
N GLU A 97 0.25 13.84 6.28
CA GLU A 97 1.59 14.11 6.76
C GLU A 97 1.99 15.52 6.35
N LEU A 98 1.91 16.46 7.29
CA LEU A 98 2.18 17.86 6.99
C LEU A 98 3.67 18.10 6.73
N HIS A 99 3.98 18.87 5.70
CA HIS A 99 5.32 19.38 5.50
C HIS A 99 5.71 20.32 6.66
N SER A 100 6.93 20.20 7.15
CA SER A 100 7.49 21.12 8.15
C SER A 100 8.98 21.36 7.93
N PRO A 101 9.46 22.62 7.93
CA PRO A 101 10.87 22.94 7.82
C PRO A 101 11.70 22.49 9.04
N GLN A 102 11.04 22.03 10.11
CA GLN A 102 11.70 21.51 11.32
C GLN A 102 12.00 20.00 11.22
N ARG A 103 11.40 19.29 10.25
CA ARG A 103 11.64 17.87 10.02
C ARG A 103 12.89 17.68 9.17
N SER A 104 13.65 16.64 9.46
CA SER A 104 14.71 16.14 8.59
C SER A 104 14.12 15.60 7.28
N ALA A 105 14.97 15.43 6.26
CA ALA A 105 14.54 14.96 4.94
C ALA A 105 13.87 13.57 4.99
N ASP A 106 14.37 12.67 5.83
CA ASP A 106 13.82 11.32 6.03
C ASP A 106 12.47 11.35 6.78
N ALA A 107 12.20 12.36 7.59
CA ALA A 107 10.92 12.51 8.29
C ALA A 107 9.91 13.39 7.53
N GLN A 108 10.28 13.98 6.39
CA GLN A 108 9.51 15.03 5.74
C GLN A 108 8.15 14.55 5.21
N GLY A 109 7.12 15.37 5.45
CA GLY A 109 5.75 15.13 4.98
C GLY A 109 5.52 15.67 3.57
N GLY A 110 4.29 16.08 3.29
CA GLY A 110 3.81 16.62 2.00
C GLY A 110 2.76 15.75 1.30
N GLY A 111 2.39 14.62 1.89
CA GLY A 111 1.44 13.65 1.35
C GLY A 111 0.58 13.00 2.43
N VAL A 112 0.25 11.72 2.25
CA VAL A 112 -0.60 10.96 3.17
C VAL A 112 0.04 9.65 3.58
N HIS A 113 -0.45 9.12 4.69
CA HIS A 113 0.02 7.89 5.28
C HIS A 113 -1.15 7.01 5.70
N GLY A 114 -0.98 5.69 5.62
CA GLY A 114 -2.05 4.78 6.05
C GLY A 114 -1.75 3.30 5.87
N ASN A 115 -2.83 2.56 5.67
CA ASN A 115 -2.82 1.09 5.70
C ASN A 115 -3.36 0.53 4.39
N ALA A 116 -2.87 -0.64 3.98
CA ALA A 116 -3.33 -1.28 2.77
C ALA A 116 -3.56 -2.78 2.93
N ILE A 117 -4.52 -3.30 2.16
CA ILE A 117 -4.72 -4.73 1.92
C ILE A 117 -4.41 -4.99 0.45
N LEU A 118 -3.54 -5.97 0.20
CA LEU A 118 -3.24 -6.50 -1.12
C LEU A 118 -3.73 -7.94 -1.23
N SER A 119 -4.20 -8.36 -2.39
CA SER A 119 -4.74 -9.70 -2.57
C SER A 119 -4.58 -10.26 -3.97
N LYS A 120 -4.36 -11.57 -4.07
CA LYS A 120 -4.51 -12.32 -5.33
C LYS A 120 -5.98 -12.47 -5.74
N PHE A 121 -6.91 -12.28 -4.80
CA PHE A 121 -8.35 -12.44 -4.99
C PHE A 121 -9.04 -11.08 -5.23
N ASP A 122 -10.33 -11.15 -5.58
CA ASP A 122 -11.15 -9.95 -5.68
C ASP A 122 -11.39 -9.34 -4.30
N ILE A 123 -11.03 -8.07 -4.17
CA ILE A 123 -11.39 -7.27 -3.01
C ILE A 123 -12.72 -6.60 -3.35
N SER A 124 -13.79 -7.06 -2.72
CA SER A 124 -15.11 -6.44 -2.84
C SER A 124 -15.46 -5.76 -1.52
N ASN A 125 -16.26 -4.69 -1.61
CA ASN A 125 -16.88 -4.09 -0.44
C ASN A 125 -15.89 -3.52 0.60
N VAL A 126 -14.85 -2.80 0.15
CA VAL A 126 -13.87 -2.13 1.03
C VAL A 126 -14.56 -1.03 1.83
N ARG A 127 -14.38 -1.03 3.16
CA ARG A 127 -14.95 -0.03 4.06
C ARG A 127 -14.00 0.22 5.24
N ALA A 128 -13.91 1.47 5.67
CA ALA A 128 -13.45 1.81 7.00
C ALA A 128 -14.63 1.64 7.99
N ILE A 129 -14.38 1.06 9.14
CA ILE A 129 -15.39 0.89 10.19
C ILE A 129 -15.02 1.83 11.34
N GLU A 130 -15.94 2.71 11.72
CA GLU A 130 -15.80 3.53 12.91
C GLU A 130 -15.98 2.66 14.15
N HIS A 131 -14.92 2.55 14.95
CA HIS A 131 -15.02 1.96 16.29
C HIS A 131 -15.61 3.01 17.24
N ARG A 132 -16.74 2.68 17.87
CA ARG A 132 -17.40 3.53 18.88
C ARG A 132 -16.89 3.24 20.28
#